data_AF-A0A3P1C3V1-F1
#
_entry.id   AF-A0A3P1C3V1-F1
#
_cell.length_a   1.000
_cell.length_b   1.000
_cell.length_c   1.000
_cell.angle_alpha   90.00
_cell.angle_beta   90.00
_cell.angle_gamma   90.00
#
_symmetry.space_group_name_H-M   'P 1'
#
loop_
_entity.id
_entity.type
_entity.pdbx_description
1 polymer ?
#
loop_
_entity_poly.entity_id
_entity_poly.type
_entity_poly.pdbx_seq_one_letter_code
_entity_poly.pdbx_strand_id
1 'polypeptide(L)'
;MKTSNMLVIALFITGLLTLIGANVALKAEYDKIDFNDPFSGLSSITLKPFRILKLEGNLNGLVSVETGKTSEIRLQEDVKSQFTFRSSGDTLVVLYKPESSPWQSRPNQYINAVPAATILTPSLHTLITDKVSCNLNRLTTENLTINQQNAGVLLTNSTIGTLTVTDSRGSELHTKPTNRIRNAVIFSRDSSNITVERNIFDSFALEYDSLTKLKIPGSLLKKIK
;
A
#
# COMPACT_ATOMS: atom_id res chain seq x y z
N MET A 1 -61.15 -17.19 -26.64
CA MET A 1 -60.61 -17.23 -25.26
C MET A 1 -61.33 -16.19 -24.41
N LYS A 2 -61.58 -16.45 -23.12
CA LYS A 2 -62.13 -15.42 -22.22
C LYS A 2 -61.11 -14.28 -22.09
N THR A 3 -61.57 -13.04 -22.10
CA THR A 3 -60.75 -11.82 -21.92
C THR A 3 -59.86 -11.91 -20.68
N SER A 4 -60.36 -12.53 -19.60
CA SER A 4 -59.57 -12.83 -18.40
C SER A 4 -58.32 -13.67 -18.67
N ASN A 5 -58.38 -14.68 -19.54
CA ASN A 5 -57.22 -15.51 -19.85
C ASN A 5 -56.19 -14.74 -20.68
N MET A 6 -56.65 -13.82 -21.52
CA MET A 6 -55.80 -12.98 -22.35
C MET A 6 -55.01 -11.97 -21.49
N LEU A 7 -55.64 -11.39 -20.47
CA LEU A 7 -54.99 -10.50 -19.51
C LEU A 7 -53.94 -11.21 -18.67
N VAL A 8 -54.22 -12.42 -18.19
CA VAL A 8 -53.26 -13.21 -17.40
C VAL A 8 -52.04 -13.58 -18.23
N ILE A 9 -52.23 -13.99 -19.49
CA ILE A 9 -51.13 -14.32 -20.40
C ILE A 9 -50.28 -13.08 -20.69
N ALA A 10 -50.90 -11.92 -20.94
CA ALA A 10 -50.18 -10.68 -21.17
C ALA A 10 -49.31 -10.31 -19.96
N LEU A 11 -49.86 -10.34 -18.75
CA LEU A 11 -49.12 -10.07 -17.51
C LEU A 11 -47.94 -11.03 -17.34
N PHE A 12 -48.17 -12.32 -17.59
CA PHE A 12 -47.13 -13.34 -17.50
C PHE A 12 -45.99 -13.10 -18.50
N ILE A 13 -46.32 -12.78 -19.75
CA ILE A 13 -45.33 -12.45 -20.79
C ILE A 13 -44.54 -11.20 -20.39
N THR A 14 -45.19 -10.14 -19.91
CA THR A 14 -44.50 -8.93 -19.45
C THR A 14 -43.56 -9.24 -18.29
N GLY A 15 -44.02 -10.00 -17.28
CA GLY A 15 -43.18 -10.43 -16.16
C GLY A 15 -41.96 -11.23 -16.63
N LEU A 16 -42.16 -12.20 -17.53
CA LEU A 16 -41.07 -13.00 -18.07
C LEU A 16 -40.06 -12.16 -18.85
N LEU A 17 -40.52 -11.22 -19.69
CA LEU A 17 -39.66 -10.30 -20.42
C LEU A 17 -38.86 -9.39 -19.48
N THR A 18 -39.45 -8.89 -18.39
CA THR A 18 -38.71 -8.10 -17.40
C THR A 18 -37.64 -8.91 -16.68
N LEU A 19 -37.91 -10.19 -16.34
CA LEU A 19 -36.92 -11.10 -15.73
C LEU A 19 -35.77 -11.41 -16.69
N ILE A 20 -36.07 -11.71 -17.96
CA ILE A 20 -35.05 -11.95 -18.98
C ILE A 20 -34.21 -10.68 -19.18
N GLY A 21 -34.85 -9.52 -19.30
CA GLY A 21 -34.17 -8.24 -19.44
C GLY A 21 -33.25 -7.92 -18.27
N ALA A 22 -33.73 -8.11 -17.03
CA ALA A 22 -32.94 -7.92 -15.82
C ALA A 22 -31.75 -8.89 -15.76
N ASN A 23 -31.94 -10.16 -16.12
CA ASN A 23 -30.87 -11.15 -16.10
C ASN A 23 -29.80 -10.87 -17.17
N VAL A 24 -30.21 -10.45 -18.37
CA VAL A 24 -29.27 -10.04 -19.43
C VAL A 24 -28.51 -8.77 -19.02
N ALA A 25 -29.18 -7.80 -18.41
CA ALA A 25 -28.55 -6.57 -17.93
C ALA A 25 -27.56 -6.85 -16.80
N LEU A 26 -27.93 -7.68 -15.81
CA LEU A 26 -27.04 -8.09 -14.73
C LEU A 26 -25.84 -8.88 -15.23
N LYS A 27 -26.06 -9.80 -16.18
CA LYS A 27 -24.97 -10.53 -16.82
C LYS A 27 -24.03 -9.59 -17.57
N ALA A 28 -24.56 -8.61 -18.29
CA ALA A 28 -23.75 -7.63 -19.00
C ALA A 28 -22.90 -6.77 -18.05
N GLU A 29 -23.39 -6.43 -16.85
CA GLU A 29 -22.58 -5.77 -15.82
C GLU A 29 -21.57 -6.73 -15.17
N TYR A 30 -21.97 -7.97 -14.90
CA TYR A 30 -21.09 -9.01 -14.34
C TYR A 30 -19.90 -9.30 -15.26
N ASP A 31 -20.15 -9.44 -16.57
CA ASP A 31 -19.13 -9.74 -17.58
C ASP A 31 -18.14 -8.56 -17.79
N LYS A 32 -18.48 -7.34 -17.34
CA LYS A 32 -17.55 -6.19 -17.33
C LYS A 32 -16.59 -6.22 -16.15
N ILE A 33 -16.86 -7.01 -15.10
CA ILE A 33 -16.02 -7.07 -13.91
C ILE A 33 -14.79 -7.89 -14.23
N ASP A 34 -13.62 -7.26 -14.21
CA ASP A 34 -12.36 -7.98 -14.22
C ASP A 34 -12.08 -8.54 -12.83
N PHE A 35 -12.42 -9.82 -12.61
CA PHE A 35 -12.15 -10.52 -11.35
C PHE A 35 -10.65 -10.73 -11.06
N ASN A 36 -9.79 -10.51 -12.05
CA ASN A 36 -8.34 -10.58 -11.87
C ASN A 36 -7.73 -9.22 -11.50
N ASP A 37 -8.50 -8.12 -11.57
CA ASP A 37 -8.04 -6.81 -11.13
C ASP A 37 -8.02 -6.76 -9.60
N PRO A 38 -6.84 -6.71 -8.95
CA PRO A 38 -6.75 -6.61 -7.49
C PRO A 38 -7.32 -5.28 -6.95
N PHE A 39 -7.62 -4.32 -7.83
CA PHE A 39 -8.19 -3.02 -7.48
C PHE A 39 -9.68 -2.90 -7.83
N SER A 40 -10.35 -4.02 -8.18
CA SER A 40 -11.77 -4.03 -8.45
C SER A 40 -12.57 -3.46 -7.27
N GLY A 41 -13.49 -2.54 -7.57
CA GLY A 41 -14.28 -1.81 -6.56
C GLY A 41 -13.59 -0.61 -5.91
N LEU A 42 -12.35 -0.28 -6.30
CA LEU A 42 -11.65 0.92 -5.83
C LEU A 42 -11.81 2.09 -6.82
N SER A 43 -12.04 3.28 -6.28
CA SER A 43 -11.99 4.53 -7.04
C SER A 43 -10.54 4.87 -7.38
N SER A 44 -10.30 5.36 -8.60
CA SER A 44 -9.00 5.92 -9.00
C SER A 44 -9.00 7.43 -8.95
N ILE A 45 -7.94 7.99 -8.39
CA ILE A 45 -7.66 9.42 -8.44
C ILE A 45 -6.30 9.58 -9.13
N THR A 46 -6.30 10.19 -10.31
CA THR A 46 -5.06 10.51 -11.04
C THR A 46 -4.25 11.56 -10.29
N LEU A 47 -2.94 11.32 -10.18
CA LEU A 47 -2.00 12.20 -9.51
C LEU A 47 -1.03 12.78 -10.53
N LYS A 48 -0.47 13.97 -10.22
CA LYS A 48 0.68 14.47 -10.99
C LYS A 48 1.86 13.51 -10.79
N PRO A 49 2.71 13.28 -11.80
CA PRO A 49 3.92 12.49 -11.64
C PRO A 49 4.78 12.99 -10.48
N PHE A 50 5.32 12.07 -9.69
CA PHE A 50 6.17 12.36 -8.54
C PHE A 50 7.25 11.29 -8.41
N ARG A 51 8.36 11.65 -7.75
CA ARG A 51 9.48 10.74 -7.43
C ARG A 51 9.72 10.64 -5.93
N ILE A 52 9.24 11.64 -5.18
CA ILE A 52 9.32 11.72 -3.73
C ILE A 52 7.90 11.60 -3.19
N LEU A 53 7.70 10.67 -2.28
CA LEU A 53 6.43 10.48 -1.57
C LEU A 53 6.63 10.79 -0.10
N LYS A 54 5.88 11.75 0.43
CA LYS A 54 5.78 12.04 1.86
C LYS A 54 4.43 11.56 2.37
N LEU A 55 4.44 10.60 3.27
CA LEU A 55 3.26 10.07 3.94
C LEU A 55 3.23 10.55 5.40
N GLU A 56 2.12 11.17 5.78
CA GLU A 56 1.88 11.65 7.14
C GLU A 56 0.59 11.03 7.67
N GLY A 57 0.55 10.65 8.95
CA GLY A 57 -0.67 10.11 9.54
C GLY A 57 -0.71 10.12 11.07
N ASN A 58 -1.51 9.21 11.63
CA ASN A 58 -1.73 9.04 13.06
C ASN A 58 -1.59 7.58 13.54
N LEU A 59 -0.78 6.79 12.83
CA LEU A 59 -0.48 5.38 13.09
C LEU A 59 -1.70 4.43 13.07
N ASN A 60 -2.80 4.82 12.44
CA ASN A 60 -3.97 3.95 12.32
C ASN A 60 -4.24 3.52 10.87
N GLY A 61 -3.95 2.27 10.57
CA GLY A 61 -4.11 1.70 9.24
C GLY A 61 -2.81 1.65 8.43
N LEU A 62 -2.94 1.25 7.18
CA LEU A 62 -1.82 0.95 6.29
C LEU A 62 -2.01 1.63 4.94
N VAL A 63 -0.96 2.23 4.39
CA VAL A 63 -0.94 2.72 3.01
C VAL A 63 0.01 1.85 2.20
N SER A 64 -0.44 1.29 1.08
CA SER A 64 0.42 0.54 0.17
C SER A 64 1.00 1.47 -0.89
N VAL A 65 2.24 1.22 -1.31
CA VAL A 65 2.86 1.90 -2.44
C VAL A 65 3.46 0.85 -3.36
N GLU A 66 3.11 0.93 -4.64
CA GLU A 66 3.53 -0.06 -5.63
C GLU A 66 3.96 0.60 -6.95
N THR A 67 4.72 -0.16 -7.76
CA THR A 67 5.07 0.28 -9.10
C THR A 67 3.83 0.21 -10.00
N GLY A 68 3.47 1.32 -10.64
CA GLY A 68 2.35 1.42 -11.57
C GLY A 68 2.77 2.00 -12.92
N LYS A 69 1.89 1.90 -13.92
CA LYS A 69 2.13 2.54 -15.24
C LYS A 69 1.95 4.07 -15.18
N THR A 70 1.11 4.54 -14.27
CA THR A 70 0.74 5.94 -14.08
C THR A 70 0.76 6.28 -12.60
N SER A 71 0.93 7.57 -12.29
CA SER A 71 0.81 8.07 -10.92
C SER A 71 -0.67 8.22 -10.57
N GLU A 72 -1.16 7.39 -9.66
CA GLU A 72 -2.55 7.41 -9.21
C GLU A 72 -2.66 6.83 -7.80
N ILE A 73 -3.82 7.04 -7.17
CA ILE A 73 -4.17 6.38 -5.93
C ILE A 73 -5.49 5.64 -6.09
N ARG A 74 -5.51 4.40 -5.60
CA ARG A 74 -6.66 3.49 -5.59
C ARG A 74 -7.14 3.35 -4.15
N LEU A 75 -8.41 3.66 -3.89
CA LEU A 75 -9.01 3.62 -2.55
C LEU A 75 -10.54 3.47 -2.63
N GLN A 76 -11.18 3.03 -1.54
CA GLN A 76 -12.64 2.94 -1.48
C GLN A 76 -13.27 4.33 -1.34
N GLU A 77 -14.44 4.55 -1.95
CA GLU A 77 -15.03 5.91 -2.00
C GLU A 77 -15.38 6.44 -0.59
N ASP A 78 -15.72 5.57 0.35
CA ASP A 78 -16.07 5.92 1.74
C ASP A 78 -14.86 6.40 2.56
N VAL A 79 -13.65 5.94 2.27
CA VAL A 79 -12.42 6.37 2.96
C VAL A 79 -11.73 7.56 2.31
N LYS A 80 -12.20 8.01 1.15
CA LYS A 80 -11.59 9.11 0.37
C LYS A 80 -11.45 10.41 1.16
N SER A 81 -12.43 10.73 2.01
CA SER A 81 -12.42 11.91 2.87
C SER A 81 -11.28 11.90 3.92
N GLN A 82 -10.71 10.74 4.20
CA GLN A 82 -9.62 10.55 5.15
C GLN A 82 -8.25 10.88 4.55
N PHE A 83 -8.18 11.13 3.24
CA PHE A 83 -6.95 11.45 2.54
C PHE A 83 -6.93 12.89 2.01
N THR A 84 -5.80 13.58 2.19
CA THR A 84 -5.54 14.88 1.58
C THR A 84 -4.24 14.81 0.79
N PHE A 85 -4.26 15.38 -0.42
CA PHE A 85 -3.14 15.32 -1.37
C PHE A 85 -2.64 16.72 -1.69
N ARG A 86 -1.31 16.89 -1.69
CA ARG A 86 -0.66 18.11 -2.15
C ARG A 86 0.57 17.77 -2.97
N SER A 87 0.60 18.20 -4.22
CA SER A 87 1.80 18.13 -5.05
C SER A 87 2.62 19.41 -4.92
N SER A 88 3.93 19.27 -4.75
CA SER A 88 4.89 20.38 -4.73
C SER A 88 6.15 19.95 -5.48
N GLY A 89 6.28 20.39 -6.73
CA GLY A 89 7.31 19.89 -7.64
C GLY A 89 7.20 18.37 -7.79
N ASP A 90 8.31 17.67 -7.55
CA ASP A 90 8.41 16.20 -7.64
C ASP A 90 7.96 15.46 -6.36
N THR A 91 7.47 16.20 -5.38
CA THR A 91 7.00 15.64 -4.10
C THR A 91 5.48 15.56 -4.07
N LEU A 92 4.95 14.37 -3.84
CA LEU A 92 3.58 14.17 -3.41
C LEU A 92 3.55 14.07 -1.89
N VAL A 93 2.78 14.96 -1.25
CA VAL A 93 2.46 14.88 0.18
C VAL A 93 1.07 14.29 0.31
N VAL A 94 0.96 13.19 1.07
CA VAL A 94 -0.28 12.51 1.40
C VAL A 94 -0.45 12.53 2.91
N LEU A 95 -1.52 13.16 3.36
CA LEU A 95 -1.96 13.12 4.75
C LEU A 95 -3.11 12.10 4.85
N TYR A 96 -2.94 11.11 5.71
CA TYR A 96 -3.95 10.10 6.00
C TYR A 96 -4.43 10.25 7.45
N LYS A 97 -5.72 10.57 7.61
CA LYS A 97 -6.35 10.87 8.90
C LYS A 97 -7.68 10.11 9.04
N PRO A 98 -7.65 8.86 9.52
CA PRO A 98 -8.88 8.12 9.83
C PRO A 98 -9.65 8.77 10.98
N GLU A 99 -10.96 8.60 10.98
CA GLU A 99 -11.89 9.26 11.92
C GLU A 99 -11.70 8.81 13.37
N SER A 100 -11.33 7.55 13.59
CA SER A 100 -10.92 7.02 14.89
C SER A 100 -9.45 6.66 14.84
N SER A 101 -8.70 6.87 15.92
CA SER A 101 -7.36 6.30 16.10
C SER A 101 -7.21 5.89 17.56
N PRO A 102 -6.75 4.67 17.86
CA PRO A 102 -6.41 4.28 19.22
C PRO A 102 -5.39 5.23 19.83
N TRP A 103 -5.56 5.57 21.10
CA TRP A 103 -4.66 6.48 21.81
C TRP A 103 -3.21 5.95 21.92
N GLN A 104 -2.98 4.65 21.69
CA GLN A 104 -1.67 3.99 21.80
C GLN A 104 -1.25 3.23 20.53
N SER A 105 -1.57 3.73 19.36
CA SER A 105 -1.15 3.10 18.11
C SER A 105 0.38 3.05 17.98
N ARG A 106 0.91 1.89 17.58
CA ARG A 106 2.34 1.67 17.36
C ARG A 106 2.66 1.51 15.87
N PRO A 107 3.86 1.89 15.41
CA PRO A 107 4.31 1.75 14.01
C PRO A 107 4.06 0.40 13.34
N ASN A 108 4.07 -0.70 14.09
CA ASN A 108 3.93 -2.05 13.57
C ASN A 108 2.55 -2.69 13.77
N GLN A 109 1.64 -1.99 14.43
CA GLN A 109 0.33 -2.54 14.79
C GLN A 109 -0.49 -2.95 13.55
N TYR A 110 -0.35 -2.19 12.46
CA TYR A 110 -1.12 -2.38 11.23
C TYR A 110 -0.27 -2.87 10.05
N ILE A 111 0.95 -3.33 10.30
CA ILE A 111 1.89 -3.67 9.22
C ILE A 111 1.40 -4.82 8.32
N ASN A 112 0.49 -5.67 8.82
CA ASN A 112 -0.16 -6.76 8.07
C ASN A 112 -1.65 -6.49 7.78
N ALA A 113 -2.15 -5.27 8.00
CA ALA A 113 -3.54 -4.93 7.74
C ALA A 113 -3.82 -4.84 6.23
N VAL A 114 -5.11 -4.83 5.86
CA VAL A 114 -5.51 -4.46 4.50
C VAL A 114 -5.22 -2.97 4.30
N PRO A 115 -4.54 -2.55 3.21
CA PRO A 115 -4.28 -1.15 2.96
C PRO A 115 -5.57 -0.33 2.78
N ALA A 116 -5.63 0.84 3.40
CA ALA A 116 -6.73 1.80 3.21
C ALA A 116 -6.65 2.46 1.82
N ALA A 117 -5.44 2.60 1.28
CA ALA A 117 -5.20 3.07 -0.08
C ALA A 117 -3.93 2.44 -0.66
N THR A 118 -3.90 2.30 -1.98
CA THR A 118 -2.72 1.90 -2.75
C THR A 118 -2.30 3.03 -3.68
N ILE A 119 -1.10 3.55 -3.47
CA ILE A 119 -0.49 4.58 -4.29
C ILE A 119 0.36 3.90 -5.36
N LEU A 120 0.08 4.19 -6.61
CA LEU A 120 0.79 3.67 -7.77
C LEU A 120 1.68 4.77 -8.34
N THR A 121 2.94 4.44 -8.65
CA THR A 121 3.84 5.36 -9.37
C THR A 121 4.81 4.60 -10.27
N PRO A 122 5.17 5.11 -11.46
CA PRO A 122 6.18 4.49 -12.32
C PRO A 122 7.58 4.47 -11.71
N SER A 123 7.88 5.44 -10.85
CA SER A 123 9.19 5.60 -10.25
C SER A 123 9.05 6.20 -8.86
N LEU A 124 9.68 5.56 -7.88
CA LEU A 124 9.81 6.06 -6.52
C LEU A 124 11.29 6.06 -6.15
N HIS A 125 11.81 7.24 -5.81
CA HIS A 125 13.20 7.43 -5.39
C HIS A 125 13.31 7.68 -3.90
N THR A 126 12.31 8.35 -3.30
CA THR A 126 12.34 8.70 -1.88
C THR A 126 10.96 8.51 -1.26
N LEU A 127 10.93 7.78 -0.15
CA LEU A 127 9.79 7.67 0.74
C LEU A 127 10.14 8.37 2.06
N ILE A 128 9.27 9.28 2.49
CA ILE A 128 9.35 9.93 3.80
C ILE A 128 8.08 9.56 4.56
N THR A 129 8.21 8.94 5.74
CA THR A 129 7.06 8.54 6.56
C THR A 129 7.13 9.21 7.94
N ASP A 130 6.01 9.78 8.37
CA ASP A 130 5.81 10.33 9.72
C ASP A 130 4.49 9.82 10.29
N LYS A 131 4.56 9.08 11.40
CA LYS A 131 3.37 8.54 12.09
C LYS A 131 2.42 7.77 11.17
N VAL A 132 2.95 6.95 10.28
CA VAL A 132 2.15 6.14 9.35
C VAL A 132 2.79 4.77 9.14
N SER A 133 1.96 3.74 8.97
CA SER A 133 2.43 2.43 8.52
C SER A 133 2.28 2.36 7.00
N CYS A 134 3.34 1.93 6.33
CA CYS A 134 3.40 1.83 4.88
C CYS A 134 3.87 0.43 4.45
N ASN A 135 3.24 -0.11 3.42
CA ASN A 135 3.71 -1.30 2.73
C ASN A 135 4.25 -0.92 1.36
N LEU A 136 5.54 -1.10 1.16
CA LEU A 136 6.18 -1.06 -0.15
C LEU A 136 6.08 -2.44 -0.79
N ASN A 137 5.09 -2.61 -1.67
CA ASN A 137 4.77 -3.89 -2.31
C ASN A 137 5.02 -3.82 -3.81
N ARG A 138 5.60 -4.88 -4.40
CA ARG A 138 5.86 -4.95 -5.85
C ARG A 138 6.61 -3.72 -6.39
N LEU A 139 7.53 -3.18 -5.59
CA LEU A 139 8.33 -2.02 -5.99
C LEU A 139 9.52 -2.45 -6.84
N THR A 140 9.74 -1.80 -7.98
CA THR A 140 10.92 -2.00 -8.83
C THR A 140 11.60 -0.66 -9.06
N THR A 141 12.79 -0.48 -8.50
CA THR A 141 13.55 0.78 -8.61
C THR A 141 15.05 0.54 -8.43
N GLU A 142 15.89 1.30 -9.13
CA GLU A 142 17.34 1.21 -8.93
C GLU A 142 17.82 1.90 -7.66
N ASN A 143 17.14 2.95 -7.19
CA ASN A 143 17.52 3.68 -5.98
C ASN A 143 16.28 4.02 -5.16
N LEU A 144 16.30 3.66 -3.89
CA LEU A 144 15.26 4.00 -2.92
C LEU A 144 15.89 4.52 -1.64
N THR A 145 15.48 5.71 -1.24
CA THR A 145 15.75 6.28 0.09
C THR A 145 14.49 6.25 0.93
N ILE A 146 14.56 5.75 2.15
CA ILE A 146 13.45 5.72 3.10
C ILE A 146 13.85 6.50 4.35
N ASN A 147 13.10 7.53 4.69
CA ASN A 147 13.29 8.33 5.90
C ASN A 147 12.07 8.19 6.80
N GLN A 148 12.23 7.55 7.95
CA GLN A 148 11.14 7.22 8.87
C GLN A 148 11.25 7.99 10.19
N GLN A 149 10.13 8.53 10.65
CA GLN A 149 9.97 9.14 11.97
C GLN A 149 8.72 8.59 12.65
N ASN A 150 8.89 7.82 13.73
CA ASN A 150 7.79 7.14 14.43
C ASN A 150 6.81 6.46 13.44
N ALA A 151 7.36 5.75 12.44
CA ALA A 151 6.61 5.18 11.33
C ALA A 151 7.04 3.73 11.09
N GLY A 152 6.21 2.96 10.39
CA GLY A 152 6.49 1.56 10.06
C GLY A 152 6.54 1.35 8.55
N VAL A 153 7.58 0.71 8.04
CA VAL A 153 7.67 0.30 6.64
C VAL A 153 7.86 -1.19 6.52
N LEU A 154 6.94 -1.83 5.78
CA LEU A 154 7.05 -3.20 5.31
C LEU A 154 7.55 -3.20 3.87
N LEU A 155 8.58 -3.98 3.59
CA LEU A 155 9.02 -4.28 2.23
C LEU A 155 8.55 -5.68 1.85
N THR A 156 7.82 -5.79 0.75
CA THR A 156 7.31 -7.05 0.18
C THR A 156 7.45 -7.09 -1.34
N ASN A 157 7.79 -8.27 -1.87
CA ASN A 157 7.79 -8.58 -3.31
C ASN A 157 8.53 -7.55 -4.19
N SER A 158 9.56 -6.89 -3.64
CA SER A 158 10.21 -5.76 -4.29
C SER A 158 11.61 -6.09 -4.78
N THR A 159 12.01 -5.50 -5.91
CA THR A 159 13.37 -5.57 -6.46
C THR A 159 13.99 -4.18 -6.43
N ILE A 160 15.00 -4.01 -5.59
CA ILE A 160 15.64 -2.71 -5.35
C ILE A 160 17.14 -2.82 -5.63
N GLY A 161 17.69 -1.89 -6.41
CA GLY A 161 19.14 -1.78 -6.59
C GLY A 161 19.80 -1.35 -5.29
N THR A 162 19.76 -0.07 -4.97
CA THR A 162 20.32 0.52 -3.75
C THR A 162 19.21 0.98 -2.84
N LEU A 163 19.19 0.46 -1.61
CA LEU A 163 18.30 0.86 -0.53
C LEU A 163 19.09 1.64 0.52
N THR A 164 18.68 2.87 0.80
CA THR A 164 19.15 3.66 1.94
C THR A 164 17.98 3.86 2.91
N VAL A 165 18.14 3.51 4.18
CA VAL A 165 17.10 3.70 5.19
C VAL A 165 17.64 4.50 6.36
N THR A 166 16.87 5.49 6.82
CA THR A 166 17.11 6.22 8.06
C THR A 166 15.88 6.10 8.96
N ASP A 167 16.03 5.35 10.06
CA ASP A 167 14.99 5.12 11.05
C ASP A 167 15.26 5.95 12.31
N SER A 168 14.22 6.65 12.80
CA SER A 168 14.31 7.45 14.02
C SER A 168 13.01 7.43 14.83
N ARG A 169 13.05 7.87 16.09
CA ARG A 169 11.91 8.00 16.99
C ARG A 169 11.03 6.74 17.08
N GLY A 170 11.64 5.58 17.28
CA GLY A 170 10.90 4.31 17.42
C GLY A 170 10.30 3.79 16.11
N SER A 171 10.83 4.19 14.95
CA SER A 171 10.41 3.65 13.65
C SER A 171 10.70 2.17 13.51
N GLU A 172 9.98 1.51 12.60
CA GLU A 172 10.12 0.08 12.33
C GLU A 172 10.34 -0.19 10.84
N LEU A 173 11.41 -0.92 10.52
CA LEU A 173 11.65 -1.48 9.20
C LEU A 173 11.47 -2.99 9.24
N HIS A 174 10.61 -3.53 8.39
CA HIS A 174 10.40 -4.97 8.25
C HIS A 174 10.58 -5.39 6.79
N THR A 175 11.51 -6.32 6.53
CA THR A 175 11.72 -6.88 5.19
C THR A 175 11.32 -8.35 5.14
N LYS A 176 10.43 -8.70 4.20
CA LYS A 176 10.05 -10.09 3.91
C LYS A 176 11.06 -10.83 3.02
N PRO A 177 11.05 -12.17 3.00
CA PRO A 177 11.94 -12.99 2.16
C PRO A 177 11.68 -12.86 0.66
N THR A 178 10.54 -12.28 0.26
CA THR A 178 10.14 -12.14 -1.15
C THR A 178 10.80 -10.96 -1.86
N ASN A 179 11.63 -10.20 -1.16
CA ASN A 179 12.37 -9.09 -1.75
C ASN A 179 13.73 -9.54 -2.29
N ARG A 180 14.28 -8.73 -3.19
CA ARG A 180 15.66 -8.80 -3.64
C ARG A 180 16.28 -7.41 -3.62
N ILE A 181 17.34 -7.23 -2.84
CA ILE A 181 17.99 -5.93 -2.67
C ILE A 181 19.48 -6.10 -2.97
N ARG A 182 20.03 -5.33 -3.91
CA ARG A 182 21.46 -5.47 -4.25
C ARG A 182 22.31 -4.89 -3.14
N ASN A 183 22.17 -3.59 -2.86
CA ASN A 183 22.93 -2.90 -1.83
C ASN A 183 21.99 -2.27 -0.82
N ALA A 184 22.25 -2.46 0.48
CA ALA A 184 21.50 -1.81 1.54
C ALA A 184 22.42 -1.11 2.54
N VAL A 185 22.09 0.14 2.85
CA VAL A 185 22.70 0.92 3.93
C VAL A 185 21.57 1.38 4.85
N ILE A 186 21.62 0.97 6.12
CA ILE A 186 20.57 1.27 7.09
C ILE A 186 21.19 1.99 8.27
N PHE A 187 20.59 3.12 8.64
CA PHE A 187 20.90 3.90 9.84
C PHE A 187 19.70 3.85 10.77
N SER A 188 19.86 3.31 11.99
CA SER A 188 18.75 3.11 12.93
C SER A 188 19.06 3.67 14.30
N ARG A 189 18.19 4.52 14.82
CA ARG A 189 18.42 5.25 16.09
C ARG A 189 17.11 5.40 16.88
N ASP A 190 17.22 5.85 18.13
CA ASP A 190 16.10 6.25 18.98
C ASP A 190 15.08 5.11 19.24
N SER A 191 15.56 3.95 19.67
CA SER A 191 14.71 2.77 19.97
C SER A 191 13.95 2.20 18.77
N SER A 192 14.46 2.38 17.56
CA SER A 192 13.90 1.78 16.34
C SER A 192 14.04 0.26 16.31
N ASN A 193 13.17 -0.39 15.52
CA ASN A 193 13.15 -1.83 15.33
C ASN A 193 13.49 -2.18 13.88
N ILE A 194 14.42 -3.10 13.68
CA ILE A 194 14.69 -3.66 12.35
C ILE A 194 14.44 -5.17 12.39
N THR A 195 13.55 -5.62 11.50
CA THR A 195 13.27 -7.05 11.28
C THR A 195 13.60 -7.45 9.86
N VAL A 196 14.55 -8.36 9.70
CA VAL A 196 14.88 -9.02 8.44
C VAL A 196 14.60 -10.50 8.58
N GLU A 197 13.69 -11.05 7.79
CA GLU A 197 13.30 -12.46 7.90
C GLU A 197 14.28 -13.42 7.21
N ARG A 198 14.94 -12.97 6.14
CA ARG A 198 15.93 -13.75 5.37
C ARG A 198 16.99 -12.83 4.80
N ASN A 199 18.19 -13.36 4.55
CA ASN A 199 19.20 -12.63 3.80
C ASN A 199 18.74 -12.45 2.35
N ILE A 200 18.26 -11.25 2.05
CA ILE A 200 17.78 -10.79 0.74
C ILE A 200 18.74 -9.79 0.09
N PHE A 201 19.92 -9.60 0.70
CA PHE A 201 20.87 -8.54 0.37
C PHE A 201 22.15 -9.10 -0.25
N ASP A 202 22.61 -8.55 -1.38
CA ASP A 202 23.95 -8.88 -1.89
C ASP A 202 25.02 -8.23 -1.01
N SER A 203 24.88 -6.92 -0.73
CA SER A 203 25.67 -6.17 0.27
C SER A 203 24.76 -5.51 1.32
N PHE A 204 25.24 -5.44 2.56
CA PHE A 204 24.46 -4.96 3.70
C PHE A 204 25.37 -4.23 4.70
N ALA A 205 25.10 -2.95 4.93
CA ALA A 205 25.71 -2.14 5.96
C ALA A 205 24.63 -1.62 6.92
N LEU A 206 24.91 -1.68 8.22
CA LEU A 206 23.98 -1.27 9.26
C LEU A 206 24.73 -0.49 10.34
N GLU A 207 24.31 0.75 10.56
CA GLU A 207 24.70 1.58 11.71
C GLU A 207 23.51 1.66 12.66
N TYR A 208 23.73 1.34 13.94
CA TYR A 208 22.67 1.33 14.95
C TYR A 208 23.15 1.82 16.31
N ASP A 209 22.24 2.40 17.10
CA ASP A 209 22.52 2.81 18.48
C ASP A 209 22.26 1.69 19.50
N SER A 210 22.58 1.94 20.78
CA SER A 210 22.40 0.95 21.86
C SER A 210 20.94 0.61 22.18
N LEU A 211 19.98 1.40 21.71
CA LEU A 211 18.54 1.23 21.98
C LEU A 211 17.82 0.51 20.84
N THR A 212 18.46 0.42 19.67
CA THR A 212 17.91 -0.23 18.49
C THR A 212 17.73 -1.73 18.73
N LYS A 213 16.56 -2.27 18.37
CA LYS A 213 16.28 -3.71 18.43
C LYS A 213 16.44 -4.33 17.05
N LEU A 214 17.33 -5.32 16.97
CA LEU A 214 17.64 -6.01 15.72
C LEU A 214 17.14 -7.46 15.76
N LYS A 215 16.32 -7.83 14.78
CA LYS A 215 15.96 -9.23 14.48
C LYS A 215 16.42 -9.54 13.06
N ILE A 216 17.64 -10.07 12.95
CA ILE A 216 18.27 -10.38 11.67
C ILE A 216 18.79 -11.82 11.64
N PRO A 217 18.84 -12.48 10.46
CA PRO A 217 19.39 -13.81 10.34
C PRO A 217 20.90 -13.81 10.62
N GLY A 218 21.41 -14.91 11.17
CA GLY A 218 22.83 -15.05 11.48
C GLY A 218 23.77 -14.91 10.27
N SER A 219 23.26 -15.14 9.05
CA SER A 219 24.02 -14.88 7.81
C SER A 219 24.29 -13.41 7.56
N LEU A 220 23.43 -12.49 8.03
CA LEU A 220 23.65 -11.05 7.94
C LEU A 220 24.56 -10.52 9.04
N LEU A 221 24.55 -11.14 10.23
CA LEU A 221 25.50 -10.78 11.30
C LEU A 221 26.96 -10.87 10.85
N LYS A 222 27.28 -11.79 9.92
CA LYS A 222 28.63 -11.91 9.35
C LYS A 222 29.03 -10.76 8.42
N LYS A 223 28.06 -10.03 7.86
CA LYS A 223 28.28 -8.91 6.93
C LYS A 223 28.44 -7.55 7.62
N ILE A 224 28.02 -7.44 8.88
CA ILE A 224 28.02 -6.19 9.68
C ILE A 224 29.32 -6.07 10.51
N LYS A 225 30.18 -7.10 10.48
CA LYS A 225 31.46 -7.11 11.18
C LYS A 225 32.52 -6.30 10.45
#